data_AF-A0A8J2KIZ1-F1
#
_entry.id   AF-A0A8J2KIZ1-F1
#
_cell.length_a   1.000
_cell.length_b   1.000
_cell.length_c   1.000
_cell.angle_alpha   90.00
_cell.angle_beta   90.00
_cell.angle_gamma   90.00
#
_symmetry.space_group_name_H-M   'P 1'
#
loop_
_entity.id
_entity.type
_entity.pdbx_description
1 polymer ?
#
loop_
_entity_poly.entity_id
_entity_poly.type
_entity_poly.pdbx_seq_one_letter_code
_entity_poly.pdbx_strand_id
1 'polypeptide(L)' 'MTQGFVLCVLDYEFHILDNAFLVHRPGIKRITTRMIPPTVAAQDKMIGTTIMPELILLYGSKTGCQA' A
#
# COMPACT_ATOMS: atom_id res chain seq x y z
N MET A 1 0.16 2.45 0.03
CA MET A 1 -0.66 1.83 -1.05
C MET A 1 -1.85 2.72 -1.36
N THR A 2 -1.87 3.37 -2.54
CA THR A 2 -2.90 4.36 -2.94
C THR A 2 -4.33 3.82 -2.95
N GLN A 3 -4.55 2.64 -3.53
CA GLN A 3 -5.88 2.04 -3.62
C GLN A 3 -6.45 1.71 -2.23
N GLY A 4 -5.60 1.25 -1.30
CA GLY A 4 -6.03 0.94 0.07
C GLY A 4 -6.49 2.19 0.83
N PHE A 5 -5.80 3.31 0.65
CA PHE A 5 -6.22 4.59 1.22
C PHE A 5 -7.61 5.01 0.72
N VAL A 6 -7.85 4.97 -0.59
CA VAL A 6 -9.14 5.36 -1.19
C VAL A 6 -10.28 4.48 -0.65
N LEU A 7 -10.09 3.16 -0.65
CA LEU A 7 -11.09 2.22 -0.14
C LEU A 7 -11.37 2.45 1.36
N CYS A 8 -10.34 2.73 2.16
CA CYS A 8 -10.48 3.04 3.58
C CYS A 8 -11.28 4.32 3.82
N VAL A 9 -10.96 5.39 3.08
CA VAL A 9 -11.66 6.68 3.21
C VAL A 9 -13.13 6.56 2.79
N LEU A 10 -13.42 5.71 1.81
CA LEU A 10 -14.77 5.42 1.32
C LEU A 10 -15.55 4.38 2.17
N ASP A 11 -15.06 4.02 3.36
CA ASP A 11 -15.72 3.08 4.27
C ASP A 11 -15.94 1.67 3.68
N TYR A 12 -15.06 1.21 2.79
CA TYR A 12 -15.14 -0.16 2.29
C TYR A 12 -14.76 -1.17 3.37
N GLU A 13 -15.57 -2.22 3.48
CA GLU A 13 -15.26 -3.39 4.28
C GLU A 13 -14.32 -4.32 3.50
N PHE A 14 -13.15 -4.62 4.08
CA PHE A 14 -12.20 -5.55 3.48
C PHE A 14 -12.49 -6.97 3.97
N HIS A 15 -13.06 -7.80 3.12
CA HIS A 15 -13.11 -9.25 3.36
C HIS A 15 -11.75 -9.86 3.02
N ILE A 16 -10.84 -9.84 3.99
CA ILE A 16 -9.57 -10.54 3.88
C ILE A 16 -9.86 -12.03 4.08
N LEU A 17 -9.52 -12.84 3.08
CA LEU A 17 -9.48 -14.29 3.23
C LEU A 17 -8.29 -14.65 4.14
N ASP A 18 -8.53 -14.65 5.45
CA ASP A 18 -7.60 -15.17 6.41
C ASP A 18 -7.52 -16.70 6.28
N ASN A 19 -6.32 -17.27 6.27
CA ASN A 19 -6.03 -18.70 6.07
C ASN A 19 -6.20 -19.28 4.65
N ALA A 20 -6.20 -18.47 3.60
CA ALA A 20 -5.96 -18.98 2.25
C ALA A 20 -4.47 -19.36 2.11
N PHE A 21 -4.13 -20.63 2.37
CA PHE A 21 -2.79 -21.15 2.14
C PHE A 21 -2.44 -20.97 0.66
N LEU A 22 -1.55 -20.02 0.34
CA LEU A 22 -0.83 -20.03 -0.92
C LEU A 22 -0.03 -21.34 -0.94
N VAL A 23 -0.41 -22.26 -1.83
CA VAL A 23 0.15 -23.61 -1.95
C VAL A 23 1.66 -23.62 -2.30
N HIS A 24 2.26 -22.45 -2.50
CA HIS A 24 3.70 -22.29 -2.55
C HIS A 24 4.28 -22.29 -1.12
N ARG A 25 5.09 -23.32 -0.81
CA ARG A 25 5.97 -23.30 0.38
C ARG A 25 6.80 -22.01 0.36
N PRO A 26 6.57 -21.05 1.27
CA PRO A 26 7.41 -19.88 1.36
C PRO A 26 8.74 -20.36 1.95
N GLY A 27 9.79 -20.41 1.13
CA GLY A 27 11.13 -20.40 1.71
C GLY A 27 11.24 -19.19 2.63
N ILE A 28 11.79 -19.36 3.83
CA ILE A 28 12.03 -18.24 4.76
C ILE A 28 12.94 -17.25 4.04
N LYS A 29 12.38 -16.13 3.60
CA LYS A 29 13.16 -15.05 2.98
C LYS A 29 14.10 -14.50 4.05
N ARG A 30 15.38 -14.90 3.97
CA ARG A 30 16.44 -14.26 4.73
C ARG A 30 16.54 -12.81 4.28
N ILE A 31 16.49 -11.89 5.24
CA ILE A 31 16.64 -10.45 4.99
C ILE A 31 18.09 -10.23 4.54
N THR A 32 18.34 -10.28 3.24
CA THR A 32 19.52 -9.69 2.63
C THR A 32 19.24 -8.22 2.43
N THR A 33 20.19 -7.33 2.74
CA THR A 33 20.11 -5.88 2.45
C THR A 33 19.85 -5.70 0.96
N ARG A 34 18.58 -5.59 0.58
CA ARG A 34 18.17 -5.49 -0.82
C ARG A 34 18.33 -4.03 -1.19
N MET A 35 19.19 -3.73 -2.15
CA MET A 35 19.18 -2.40 -2.78
C MET A 35 17.78 -2.16 -3.33
N ILE A 36 17.11 -1.14 -2.80
CA ILE A 36 15.84 -0.66 -3.36
C ILE A 36 16.16 -0.17 -4.77
N PRO A 37 15.52 -0.71 -5.82
CA PRO A 37 15.75 -0.24 -7.17
C PRO A 37 15.44 1.26 -7.25
N PRO A 38 16.22 2.07 -7.99
CA PRO A 38 15.99 3.50 -8.11
C PRO A 38 14.60 3.83 -8.67
N THR A 39 14.03 2.93 -9.47
CA THR A 39 12.65 3.02 -9.98
C THR A 39 11.61 2.98 -8.86
N VAL A 40 11.80 2.12 -7.85
CA VAL A 40 10.89 2.02 -6.70
C VAL A 40 10.97 3.29 -5.84
N ALA A 41 12.18 3.77 -5.57
CA ALA A 41 12.37 5.02 -4.81
C ALA A 41 11.75 6.24 -5.53
N ALA A 42 11.90 6.32 -6.86
CA ALA A 42 11.28 7.38 -7.66
C ALA A 42 9.74 7.29 -7.64
N GLN A 43 9.20 6.08 -7.68
CA GLN A 43 7.76 5.84 -7.58
C GLN A 43 7.22 6.24 -6.21
N ASP A 44 7.87 5.83 -5.12
CA ASP A 44 7.46 6.17 -3.75
C ASP A 44 7.47 7.69 -3.53
N LYS A 45 8.47 8.38 -4.09
CA LYS A 45 8.52 9.84 -4.08
C LYS A 45 7.31 10.45 -4.79
N MET A 46 7.00 10.01 -6.01
CA MET A 46 5.84 10.50 -6.77
C MET A 46 4.51 10.25 -6.03
N ILE A 47 4.38 9.07 -5.40
CA ILE A 47 3.20 8.73 -4.59
C ILE A 47 3.02 9.74 -3.45
N GLY A 48 4.08 9.99 -2.68
CA GLY A 48 4.02 10.89 -1.53
C GLY A 48 3.85 12.37 -1.89
N THR A 49 4.49 12.84 -2.96
CA THR A 49 4.50 14.28 -3.30
C THR A 49 3.36 14.71 -4.19
N THR A 50 2.79 13.79 -4.98
CA THR A 50 1.82 14.14 -6.02
C THR A 50 0.53 13.35 -5.85
N ILE A 51 0.60 12.02 -5.83
CA ILE A 51 -0.62 11.20 -5.87
C ILE A 51 -1.41 11.32 -4.57
N MET A 52 -0.76 11.25 -3.41
CA MET A 52 -1.45 11.29 -2.11
C MET A 52 -2.15 12.63 -1.83
N PRO A 53 -1.53 13.80 -2.07
CA PRO A 53 -2.23 15.08 -1.96
C PRO A 53 -3.49 15.16 -2.84
N GLU A 54 -3.42 14.69 -4.08
CA GLU A 54 -4.58 14.66 -4.99
C GLU A 54 -5.68 13.71 -4.49
N LEU A 55 -5.31 12.55 -3.96
CA LEU A 55 -6.29 11.62 -3.37
C LEU A 55 -6.97 12.22 -2.13
N ILE A 56 -6.23 12.94 -1.28
CA ILE A 56 -6.80 13.64 -0.12
C ILE A 56 -7.74 14.76 -0.58
N LEU A 57 -7.40 15.47 -1.67
CA LEU A 57 -8.26 16.51 -2.23
C LEU A 57 -9.57 15.93 -2.80
N LEU A 58 -9.50 14.78 -3.47
CA LEU A 58 -10.65 14.14 -4.12
C LEU A 58 -11.58 13.40 -3.14
N TYR A 59 -11.01 12.67 -2.18
CA TYR A 59 -11.77 11.76 -1.31
C TYR A 59 -11.83 12.22 0.15
N GLY A 60 -11.02 13.21 0.54
CA GLY A 60 -10.90 13.66 1.92
C GLY A 60 -9.87 12.86 2.72
N SER A 61 -9.85 13.11 4.04
CA SER A 61 -9.00 12.39 4.99
C SER A 61 -9.85 11.85 6.13
N LYS A 62 -9.51 10.65 6.60
CA LYS A 62 -10.21 9.96 7.68
C LYS A 62 -9.22 9.42 8.68
N THR A 63 -9.53 9.57 9.97
CA THR A 63 -8.70 9.04 11.06
C THR A 63 -8.60 7.52 10.95
N GLY A 64 -7.37 7.00 10.99
CA GLY A 64 -7.09 5.57 10.82
C GLY A 64 -6.78 5.13 9.37
N CYS A 65 -7.05 5.96 8.37
CA CYS A 65 -6.63 5.68 6.98
C CYS A 65 -5.26 6.30 6.71
N GLN A 66 -4.27 5.47 6.38
CA GLN A 66 -2.90 5.92 6.08
C GLN A 66 -2.44 5.42 4.71
N ALA A 67 -1.53 6.21 4.13
CA ALA A 67 -0.89 6.03 2.83
C ALA A 67 0.27 5.04 2.89
#